data_AF-A0A5E7SDA6-F1
#
_entry.id   AF-A0A5E7SDA6-F1
#
_cell.length_a   1.000
_cell.length_b   1.000
_cell.length_c   1.000
_cell.angle_alpha   90.00
_cell.angle_beta   90.00
_cell.angle_gamma   90.00
#
_symmetry.space_group_name_H-M   'P 1'
#
loop_
_entity.id
_entity.type
_entity.pdbx_description
1 polymer ?
#
loop_
_entity_poly.entity_id
_entity_poly.type
_entity_poly.pdbx_seq_one_letter_code
_entity_poly.pdbx_strand_id
1 'polypeptide(L)'
;MFWNKQKKVQVELMTPITITHPNCASPQLPSPVPPAVKGVDKDFALKLMISIALFLQAALFVDGYLGLTTYYEQFGVQTGELDLANPTILAAGYLHSLTGVMNWVDGVPFIGPLLPWMPFAAVALIYVRVLANPETKGQALFVKGFLGGISLFTLFVAPMWGVQHGIDRGREDITSTTGLNATKGVITEHSLVTKDGEKIIGHLLAADTKSTFLLSNHTVYKIDNRTNRIMRQVLLKEKPIKPL
;
A
#
# COMPACT_ATOMS: atom_id res chain seq x y z
N MET A 1 -72.27 38.71 -12.76
CA MET A 1 -72.08 38.97 -14.20
C MET A 1 -71.69 40.43 -14.38
N PHE A 2 -70.49 40.86 -13.97
CA PHE A 2 -70.03 42.24 -14.20
C PHE A 2 -68.50 42.32 -14.12
N TRP A 3 -67.81 42.00 -15.23
CA TRP A 3 -66.54 42.65 -15.53
C TRP A 3 -66.34 42.66 -17.04
N ASN A 4 -66.62 43.81 -17.64
CA ASN A 4 -66.48 44.04 -19.07
C ASN A 4 -65.03 44.48 -19.36
N LYS A 5 -64.27 43.68 -20.10
CA LYS A 5 -62.83 43.85 -20.40
C LYS A 5 -62.52 45.00 -21.39
N GLN A 6 -63.48 45.87 -21.74
CA GLN A 6 -63.33 46.84 -22.82
C GLN A 6 -63.06 48.30 -22.42
N LYS A 7 -62.96 48.65 -21.13
CA LYS A 7 -62.59 50.02 -20.72
C LYS A 7 -61.20 50.06 -20.08
N LYS A 8 -60.19 50.47 -20.85
CA LYS A 8 -58.92 50.94 -20.31
C LYS A 8 -59.07 52.43 -19.99
N VAL A 9 -59.02 52.79 -18.71
CA VAL A 9 -58.97 54.19 -18.27
C VAL A 9 -57.50 54.62 -18.35
N GLN A 10 -57.22 55.63 -19.18
CA GLN A 10 -55.90 56.23 -19.29
C GLN A 10 -55.84 57.37 -18.29
N VAL A 11 -54.95 57.28 -17.31
CA VAL A 11 -54.79 58.28 -16.24
C VAL A 11 -53.47 59.00 -16.50
N GLU A 12 -53.54 60.27 -16.89
CA GLU A 12 -52.36 61.13 -16.99
C GLU A 12 -52.05 61.73 -15.62
N LEU A 13 -50.83 61.51 -15.14
CA LEU A 13 -50.32 62.12 -13.91
C LEU A 13 -49.96 63.58 -14.23
N MET A 14 -50.84 64.53 -13.88
CA MET A 14 -50.70 65.95 -14.20
C MET A 14 -49.69 66.74 -13.34
N THR A 15 -48.93 66.10 -12.45
CA THR A 15 -47.93 66.80 -11.64
C THR A 15 -46.65 65.97 -11.48
N PRO A 16 -45.47 66.49 -11.87
CA PRO A 16 -44.22 65.81 -11.60
C PRO A 16 -43.94 65.88 -10.09
N ILE A 17 -43.94 64.72 -9.43
CA ILE A 17 -43.39 64.61 -8.08
C ILE A 17 -41.88 64.63 -8.24
N THR A 18 -41.27 65.78 -7.93
CA THR A 18 -39.81 65.92 -7.86
C THR A 18 -39.30 65.15 -6.65
N ILE A 19 -38.94 63.88 -6.83
CA ILE A 19 -38.21 63.11 -5.81
C ILE A 19 -36.75 63.57 -5.87
N THR A 20 -36.36 64.44 -4.94
CA THR A 20 -34.94 64.74 -4.69
C THR A 20 -34.25 63.47 -4.19
N HIS A 21 -33.55 62.78 -5.08
CA HIS A 21 -32.62 61.71 -4.72
C HIS A 21 -31.40 62.32 -3.99
N PRO A 22 -31.02 61.83 -2.81
CA PRO A 22 -29.70 62.12 -2.28
C PRO A 22 -28.69 61.45 -3.21
N ASN A 23 -27.76 62.24 -3.77
CA ASN A 23 -26.58 61.82 -4.53
C ASN A 23 -26.71 60.48 -5.28
N CYS A 24 -26.93 60.56 -6.59
CA CYS A 24 -26.55 59.48 -7.50
C CYS A 24 -25.03 59.28 -7.45
N ALA A 25 -24.54 58.56 -6.43
CA ALA A 25 -23.40 57.71 -6.63
C ALA A 25 -23.80 56.70 -7.70
N SER A 26 -22.98 56.55 -8.73
CA SER A 26 -23.17 55.57 -9.80
C SER A 26 -23.59 54.22 -9.19
N PRO A 27 -24.46 53.43 -9.85
CA PRO A 27 -24.73 52.08 -9.40
C PRO A 27 -23.38 51.38 -9.28
N GLN A 28 -22.93 51.12 -8.05
CA GLN A 28 -21.83 50.21 -7.85
C GLN A 28 -22.34 48.91 -8.46
N LEU A 29 -21.71 48.48 -9.56
CA LEU A 29 -21.86 47.11 -10.01
C LEU A 29 -21.71 46.25 -8.77
N PRO A 30 -22.64 45.31 -8.48
CA PRO A 30 -22.46 44.41 -7.36
C PRO A 30 -21.05 43.84 -7.49
N SER A 31 -20.19 44.16 -6.52
CA SER A 31 -18.84 43.62 -6.47
C SER A 31 -18.97 42.13 -6.74
N PRO A 32 -18.21 41.56 -7.71
CA PRO A 32 -18.32 40.15 -8.00
C PRO A 32 -18.06 39.43 -6.69
N VAL A 33 -19.09 38.78 -6.15
CA VAL A 33 -18.95 37.90 -4.99
C VAL A 33 -17.85 36.93 -5.41
N PRO A 34 -16.71 36.88 -4.71
CA PRO A 34 -15.64 35.97 -5.09
C PRO A 34 -16.26 34.58 -5.18
N PRO A 35 -16.02 33.82 -6.26
CA PRO A 35 -16.62 32.50 -6.43
C PRO A 35 -16.35 31.73 -5.15
N ALA A 36 -17.41 31.18 -4.55
CA ALA A 36 -17.30 30.42 -3.32
C ALA A 36 -16.24 29.34 -3.55
N VAL A 37 -15.05 29.55 -2.98
CA VAL A 37 -13.95 28.60 -3.07
C VAL A 37 -14.46 27.38 -2.34
N LYS A 38 -14.90 26.37 -3.08
CA LYS A 38 -15.38 25.10 -2.54
C LYS A 38 -14.17 24.41 -1.95
N GLY A 39 -13.84 24.76 -0.71
CA GLY A 39 -12.73 24.19 0.04
C GLY A 39 -12.95 22.69 0.19
N VAL A 40 -11.86 21.93 0.17
CA VAL A 40 -11.88 20.50 0.47
C VAL A 40 -12.53 20.30 1.83
N ASP A 41 -13.56 19.48 1.89
CA ASP A 41 -14.10 19.00 3.17
C ASP A 41 -13.01 18.16 3.84
N LYS A 42 -12.30 18.78 4.79
CA LYS A 42 -11.14 18.21 5.47
C LYS A 42 -11.53 16.97 6.27
N ASP A 43 -12.75 16.92 6.81
CA ASP A 43 -13.24 15.79 7.59
C ASP A 43 -13.53 14.61 6.67
N PHE A 44 -14.14 14.86 5.51
CA PHE A 44 -14.33 13.83 4.50
C PHE A 44 -13.00 13.29 3.98
N ALA A 45 -12.06 14.18 3.64
CA ALA A 45 -10.73 13.80 3.15
C ALA A 45 -9.96 12.97 4.20
N LEU A 46 -10.01 13.35 5.47
CA LEU A 46 -9.36 12.61 6.56
C LEU A 46 -9.98 11.22 6.73
N LYS A 47 -11.32 11.11 6.75
CA LYS A 47 -12.03 9.83 6.86
C LYS A 47 -11.70 8.91 5.69
N LEU A 48 -11.66 9.45 4.47
CA LEU A 48 -11.29 8.70 3.28
C LEU A 48 -9.84 8.19 3.37
N MET A 49 -8.90 9.04 3.78
CA MET A 49 -7.50 8.66 3.96
C MET A 49 -7.34 7.53 4.99
N ILE A 50 -8.00 7.64 6.14
CA ILE A 50 -7.96 6.59 7.18
C ILE A 50 -8.57 5.29 6.64
N SER A 51 -9.71 5.37 5.96
CA SER A 51 -10.36 4.18 5.39
C SER A 51 -9.50 3.48 4.33
N ILE A 52 -8.85 4.25 3.45
CA ILE A 52 -7.91 3.71 2.45
C ILE A 52 -6.70 3.08 3.15
N ALA A 53 -6.14 3.74 4.16
CA ALA A 53 -5.00 3.20 4.91
C ALA A 53 -5.35 1.87 5.59
N LEU A 54 -6.52 1.79 6.25
CA LEU A 54 -6.99 0.56 6.88
C LEU A 54 -7.23 -0.55 5.84
N PHE A 55 -7.85 -0.22 4.70
CA PHE A 55 -8.06 -1.16 3.62
C PHE A 55 -6.74 -1.70 3.06
N LEU A 56 -5.75 -0.83 2.85
CA LEU A 56 -4.44 -1.22 2.34
C LEU A 56 -3.69 -2.12 3.33
N GLN A 57 -3.71 -1.79 4.63
CA GLN A 57 -3.11 -2.64 5.67
C GLN A 57 -3.79 -4.01 5.71
N ALA A 58 -5.11 -4.07 5.60
CA ALA A 58 -5.85 -5.33 5.55
C ALA A 58 -5.52 -6.15 4.28
N ALA A 59 -5.41 -5.50 3.13
CA ALA A 59 -5.05 -6.16 1.88
C ALA A 59 -3.63 -6.75 1.95
N LEU A 60 -2.65 -5.99 2.45
CA LEU A 60 -1.28 -6.47 2.65
C LEU A 60 -1.19 -7.61 3.67
N PHE A 61 -2.01 -7.56 4.72
CA PHE A 61 -2.08 -8.64 5.69
C PHE A 61 -2.60 -9.93 5.06
N VAL A 62 -3.67 -9.86 4.27
CA VAL A 62 -4.23 -11.02 3.55
C VAL A 62 -3.22 -11.55 2.54
N ASP A 63 -2.60 -10.68 1.75
CA ASP A 63 -1.59 -11.04 0.76
C ASP A 63 -0.39 -11.75 1.42
N GLY A 64 0.16 -11.17 2.49
CA GLY A 64 1.25 -11.78 3.25
C GLY A 64 0.88 -13.14 3.85
N TYR A 65 -0.35 -13.28 4.37
CA TYR A 65 -0.81 -14.55 4.93
C TYR A 65 -0.94 -15.64 3.86
N LEU A 66 -1.50 -15.30 2.70
CA LEU A 66 -1.63 -16.23 1.57
C LEU A 66 -0.27 -16.59 0.98
N GLY A 67 0.63 -15.62 0.85
CA GLY A 67 2.01 -15.84 0.39
C GLY A 67 2.77 -16.80 1.32
N LEU A 68 2.70 -16.58 2.63
CA LEU A 68 3.32 -17.49 3.61
C LEU A 68 2.66 -18.87 3.61
N THR A 69 1.33 -18.93 3.52
CA THR A 69 0.57 -20.20 3.46
C THR A 69 1.01 -21.03 2.27
N THR A 70 0.97 -20.45 1.06
CA THR A 70 1.35 -21.15 -0.16
C THR A 70 2.82 -21.57 -0.16
N TYR A 71 3.72 -20.75 0.39
CA TYR A 71 5.14 -21.07 0.55
C TYR A 71 5.37 -22.28 1.45
N TYR A 72 4.82 -22.28 2.67
CA TYR A 72 5.02 -23.37 3.63
C TYR A 72 4.31 -24.67 3.20
N GLU A 73 3.17 -24.56 2.53
CA GLU A 73 2.48 -25.72 1.96
C GLU A 73 3.32 -26.46 0.91
N GLN A 74 4.19 -25.78 0.14
CA GLN A 74 5.13 -26.45 -0.76
C GLN A 74 6.08 -27.41 -0.02
N PHE A 75 6.36 -27.14 1.25
CA PHE A 75 7.19 -27.97 2.12
C PHE A 75 6.36 -28.94 2.99
N GLY A 76 5.04 -29.01 2.78
CA GLY A 76 4.14 -29.82 3.61
C GLY A 76 4.00 -29.32 5.06
N VAL A 77 4.28 -28.03 5.29
CA VAL A 77 4.10 -27.36 6.57
C VAL A 77 2.81 -26.55 6.50
N GLN A 78 1.85 -26.87 7.37
CA GLN A 78 0.61 -26.09 7.45
C GLN A 78 0.88 -24.78 8.20
N THR A 79 0.42 -23.66 7.67
CA THR A 79 0.58 -22.35 8.33
C THR A 79 -0.08 -22.29 9.71
N GLY A 80 -1.13 -23.06 9.95
CA GLY A 80 -1.75 -23.19 11.28
C GLY A 80 -0.88 -23.89 12.33
N GLU A 81 0.22 -24.54 11.91
CA GLU A 81 1.22 -25.10 12.83
C GLU A 81 2.26 -24.07 13.27
N LEU A 82 2.32 -22.91 12.61
CA LEU A 82 3.28 -21.85 12.85
C LEU A 82 2.63 -20.71 13.64
N ASP A 83 3.30 -20.26 14.69
CA ASP A 83 2.90 -19.04 15.42
C ASP A 83 3.34 -17.77 14.66
N LEU A 84 2.63 -17.46 13.56
CA LEU A 84 2.92 -16.28 12.74
C LEU A 84 2.39 -15.01 13.41
N ALA A 85 3.32 -14.19 13.91
CA ALA A 85 2.98 -12.88 14.45
C ALA A 85 2.47 -11.92 13.36
N ASN A 86 1.52 -11.06 13.71
CA ASN A 86 0.97 -10.05 12.80
C ASN A 86 2.04 -9.20 12.08
N PRO A 87 3.12 -8.74 12.73
CA PRO A 87 4.18 -8.00 12.05
C PRO A 87 4.88 -8.81 10.96
N THR A 88 5.07 -10.12 11.16
CA THR A 88 5.70 -11.01 10.18
C THR A 88 4.83 -11.18 8.95
N ILE A 89 3.52 -11.38 9.15
CA ILE A 89 2.53 -11.49 8.07
C ILE A 89 2.53 -10.19 7.25
N LEU A 90 2.45 -9.05 7.93
CA LEU A 90 2.41 -7.75 7.28
C LEU A 90 3.72 -7.46 6.51
N ALA A 91 4.87 -7.75 7.12
CA ALA A 91 6.17 -7.60 6.46
C ALA A 91 6.28 -8.45 5.20
N ALA A 92 5.78 -9.69 5.22
CA ALA A 92 5.74 -10.55 4.05
C ALA A 92 4.89 -9.93 2.92
N GLY A 93 3.70 -9.40 3.22
CA GLY A 93 2.85 -8.73 2.23
C GLY A 93 3.48 -7.46 1.66
N TYR A 94 4.14 -6.65 2.51
CA TYR A 94 4.90 -5.48 2.05
C TYR A 94 6.05 -5.88 1.12
N LEU A 95 6.86 -6.88 1.51
CA LEU A 95 7.96 -7.37 0.68
C LEU A 95 7.46 -7.94 -0.66
N HIS A 96 6.36 -8.69 -0.64
CA HIS A 96 5.76 -9.24 -1.86
C HIS A 96 5.26 -8.12 -2.79
N SER A 97 4.46 -7.19 -2.27
CA SER A 97 3.94 -6.06 -3.04
C SER A 97 5.07 -5.20 -3.60
N LEU A 98 6.11 -4.95 -2.82
CA LEU A 98 7.24 -4.14 -3.26
C LEU A 98 8.09 -4.84 -4.31
N THR A 99 8.43 -6.12 -4.11
CA THR A 99 9.16 -6.89 -5.11
C THR A 99 8.37 -7.03 -6.39
N GLY A 100 7.05 -7.25 -6.31
CA GLY A 100 6.16 -7.23 -7.48
C GLY A 100 6.22 -5.92 -8.25
N VAL A 101 6.12 -4.79 -7.57
CA VAL A 101 6.23 -3.45 -8.17
C VAL A 101 7.62 -3.23 -8.80
N MET A 102 8.69 -3.68 -8.14
CA MET A 102 10.06 -3.53 -8.66
C MET A 102 10.35 -4.46 -9.85
N ASN A 103 9.79 -5.66 -9.87
CA ASN A 103 9.96 -6.61 -10.98
C ASN A 103 9.34 -6.10 -12.30
N TRP A 104 8.44 -5.12 -12.25
CA TRP A 104 7.93 -4.45 -13.45
C TRP A 104 9.00 -3.62 -14.17
N VAL A 105 10.08 -3.25 -13.47
CA VAL A 105 11.21 -2.52 -14.04
C VAL A 105 11.97 -3.39 -15.05
N ASP A 106 12.17 -4.67 -14.72
CA ASP A 106 12.99 -5.59 -15.52
C ASP A 106 12.29 -6.05 -16.82
N GLY A 107 10.97 -5.83 -16.93
CA GLY A 107 10.16 -6.27 -18.07
C GLY A 107 10.18 -5.34 -19.30
N VAL A 108 10.62 -4.07 -19.17
CA VAL A 108 10.53 -3.08 -20.27
C VAL A 108 11.80 -2.20 -20.35
N PRO A 109 12.65 -2.34 -21.38
CA PRO A 109 14.02 -1.80 -21.39
C PRO A 109 14.18 -0.26 -21.53
N PHE A 110 13.14 0.55 -21.37
CA PHE A 110 13.25 2.03 -21.44
C PHE A 110 12.30 2.78 -20.51
N ILE A 111 11.08 2.25 -20.30
CA ILE A 111 10.05 2.83 -19.43
C ILE A 111 9.97 2.08 -18.09
N GLY A 112 10.67 0.95 -17.95
CA GLY A 112 10.69 0.10 -16.76
C GLY A 112 10.78 0.87 -15.44
N PRO A 113 11.74 1.80 -15.25
CA PRO A 113 11.85 2.55 -14.00
C PRO A 113 10.69 3.52 -13.71
N LEU A 114 9.96 3.97 -14.74
CA LEU A 114 8.81 4.86 -14.62
C LEU A 114 7.49 4.09 -14.39
N LEU A 115 7.44 2.83 -14.80
CA LEU A 115 6.24 2.00 -14.75
C LEU A 115 5.71 1.79 -13.31
N PRO A 116 6.56 1.53 -12.29
CA PRO A 116 6.16 1.48 -10.87
C PRO A 116 5.46 2.74 -10.37
N TRP A 117 5.83 3.91 -10.89
CA TRP A 117 5.34 5.20 -10.42
C TRP A 117 3.94 5.56 -10.96
N MET A 118 3.59 5.06 -12.14
CA MET A 118 2.32 5.34 -12.83
C MET A 118 1.05 5.13 -11.98
N PRO A 119 0.88 4.02 -11.22
CA PRO A 119 -0.30 3.85 -10.36
C PRO A 119 -0.41 4.92 -9.28
N PHE A 120 0.72 5.35 -8.69
CA PHE A 120 0.73 6.42 -7.68
C PHE A 120 0.37 7.78 -8.28
N ALA A 121 0.87 8.06 -9.48
CA ALA A 121 0.51 9.26 -10.23
C ALA A 121 -0.98 9.29 -10.57
N ALA A 122 -1.55 8.16 -10.99
CA ALA A 122 -2.99 8.04 -11.28
C ALA A 122 -3.84 8.30 -10.04
N VAL A 123 -3.49 7.70 -8.89
CA VAL A 123 -4.17 7.93 -7.61
C VAL A 123 -4.09 9.40 -7.20
N ALA A 124 -2.91 10.01 -7.30
CA ALA A 124 -2.73 11.43 -6.99
C ALA A 124 -3.55 12.34 -7.91
N LEU A 125 -3.60 12.06 -9.22
CA LEU A 125 -4.41 12.82 -10.17
C LEU A 125 -5.91 12.70 -9.86
N ILE A 126 -6.40 11.50 -9.54
CA ILE A 126 -7.79 11.28 -9.14
C ILE A 126 -8.11 12.07 -7.87
N TYR A 127 -7.24 12.01 -6.87
CA TYR A 127 -7.41 12.76 -5.62
C TYR A 127 -7.48 14.27 -5.88
N VAL A 128 -6.57 14.83 -6.69
CA VAL A 128 -6.56 16.27 -6.98
C VAL A 128 -7.83 16.69 -7.72
N ARG A 129 -8.26 15.89 -8.71
CA ARG A 129 -9.41 16.19 -9.57
C ARG A 129 -10.75 16.04 -8.86
N VAL A 130 -10.89 15.04 -7.99
CA VAL A 130 -12.19 14.72 -7.37
C VAL A 130 -12.35 15.41 -6.01
N LEU A 131 -11.29 15.44 -5.20
CA LEU A 131 -11.35 15.94 -3.82
C LEU A 131 -10.68 17.30 -3.67
N ALA A 132 -9.42 17.41 -4.07
CA ALA A 132 -8.59 18.52 -3.57
C ALA A 132 -8.93 19.86 -4.23
N ASN A 133 -9.10 19.88 -5.56
CA ASN A 133 -9.42 21.09 -6.30
C ASN A 133 -10.10 20.74 -7.64
N PRO A 134 -11.41 20.46 -7.65
CA PRO A 134 -12.12 20.03 -8.86
C PRO A 134 -12.09 21.06 -10.01
N GLU A 135 -11.90 22.34 -9.67
CA GLU A 135 -11.75 23.46 -10.61
C GLU A 135 -10.34 23.53 -11.25
N THR A 136 -9.36 22.76 -10.77
CA THR A 136 -7.99 22.83 -11.28
C THR A 136 -7.91 22.25 -12.69
N LYS A 137 -7.59 23.10 -13.67
CA LYS A 137 -7.47 22.71 -15.09
C LYS A 137 -6.03 22.76 -15.57
N GLY A 138 -5.75 21.95 -16.59
CA GLY A 138 -4.51 21.99 -17.35
C GLY A 138 -3.24 21.74 -16.52
N GLN A 139 -2.26 22.64 -16.67
CA GLN A 139 -0.91 22.47 -16.12
C GLN A 139 -0.89 22.35 -14.60
N ALA A 140 -1.75 23.08 -13.87
CA ALA A 140 -1.78 23.02 -12.41
C ALA A 140 -2.26 21.66 -11.87
N LEU A 141 -3.13 20.95 -12.61
CA LEU A 141 -3.58 19.60 -12.25
C LEU A 141 -2.43 18.60 -12.44
N PHE A 142 -1.72 18.72 -13.57
CA PHE A 142 -0.58 17.86 -13.88
C PHE A 142 0.54 18.03 -12.85
N VAL A 143 0.91 19.28 -12.51
CA VAL A 143 1.96 19.55 -11.51
C VAL A 143 1.58 18.98 -10.14
N LYS A 144 0.34 19.21 -9.68
CA LYS A 144 -0.12 18.66 -8.39
C LYS A 144 -0.19 17.13 -8.38
N GLY A 145 -0.65 16.53 -9.48
CA GLY A 145 -0.70 15.06 -9.62
C GLY A 145 0.70 14.44 -9.69
N PHE A 146 1.62 15.09 -10.40
CA PHE A 146 3.02 14.65 -10.50
C PHE A 146 3.72 14.72 -9.14
N LEU A 147 3.65 15.86 -8.45
CA LEU A 147 4.24 16.03 -7.12
C LEU A 147 3.62 15.07 -6.11
N GLY A 148 2.29 14.92 -6.13
CA GLY A 148 1.57 13.97 -5.28
C GLY A 148 1.98 12.52 -5.56
N GLY A 149 2.11 12.15 -6.83
CA GLY A 149 2.55 10.83 -7.26
C GLY A 149 3.96 10.50 -6.76
N ILE A 150 4.91 11.44 -6.90
CA ILE A 150 6.27 11.29 -6.34
C ILE A 150 6.21 11.10 -4.83
N SER A 151 5.47 11.95 -4.11
CA SER A 151 5.36 11.84 -2.65
C SER A 151 4.79 10.49 -2.20
N LEU A 152 3.71 10.02 -2.85
CA LEU A 152 3.12 8.70 -2.54
C LEU A 152 4.10 7.57 -2.84
N PHE A 153 4.80 7.63 -3.98
CA PHE A 153 5.79 6.63 -4.36
C PHE A 153 6.97 6.58 -3.38
N THR A 154 7.51 7.73 -2.99
CA THR A 154 8.59 7.79 -1.99
C THR A 154 8.15 7.21 -0.66
N LEU A 155 6.92 7.51 -0.20
CA LEU A 155 6.39 6.96 1.04
C LEU A 155 6.19 5.43 0.97
N PHE A 156 5.80 4.91 -0.19
CA PHE A 156 5.67 3.48 -0.44
C PHE A 156 7.02 2.75 -0.45
N VAL A 157 8.06 3.35 -1.03
CA VAL A 157 9.40 2.76 -1.13
C VAL A 157 10.24 2.98 0.14
N ALA A 158 9.92 3.99 0.96
CA ALA A 158 10.68 4.32 2.18
C ALA A 158 11.01 3.13 3.10
N PRO A 159 10.12 2.14 3.33
CA PRO A 159 10.44 0.95 4.12
C PRO A 159 11.64 0.14 3.59
N MET A 160 12.01 0.26 2.31
CA MET A 160 13.18 -0.42 1.74
C MET A 160 14.49 0.00 2.36
N TRP A 161 14.60 1.26 2.79
CA TRP A 161 15.79 1.70 3.52
C TRP A 161 15.94 0.92 4.83
N GLY A 162 14.84 0.60 5.51
CA GLY A 162 14.86 -0.24 6.70
C GLY A 162 15.32 -1.67 6.41
N VAL A 163 14.80 -2.26 5.33
CA VAL A 163 15.18 -3.62 4.89
C VAL A 163 16.67 -3.68 4.52
N GLN A 164 17.13 -2.74 3.69
CA GLN A 164 18.51 -2.69 3.24
C GLN A 164 19.47 -2.42 4.40
N HIS A 165 19.12 -1.49 5.29
CA HIS A 165 19.89 -1.22 6.50
C HIS A 165 20.00 -2.46 7.40
N GLY A 166 18.91 -3.23 7.54
CA GLY A 166 18.93 -4.49 8.29
C GLY A 166 19.85 -5.55 7.68
N ILE A 167 19.84 -5.69 6.34
CA ILE A 167 20.73 -6.60 5.62
C ILE A 167 22.20 -6.18 5.78
N ASP A 168 22.49 -4.90 5.59
CA ASP A 168 23.87 -4.38 5.66
C ASP A 168 24.44 -4.53 7.07
N ARG A 169 23.64 -4.20 8.10
CA ARG A 169 23.99 -4.42 9.50
C ARG A 169 24.27 -5.90 9.80
N GLY A 170 23.42 -6.80 9.33
CA GLY A 170 23.63 -8.24 9.52
C GLY A 170 24.90 -8.75 8.85
N ARG A 171 25.23 -8.24 7.65
CA ARG A 171 26.47 -8.60 6.94
C ARG A 171 27.72 -8.08 7.66
N GLU A 172 27.67 -6.85 8.17
CA GLU A 172 28.74 -6.25 8.95
C GLU A 172 29.00 -7.03 10.24
N ASP A 173 27.93 -7.39 10.97
CA ASP A 173 28.03 -8.19 12.19
C ASP A 173 28.61 -9.58 11.92
N ILE A 174 28.18 -10.26 10.85
CA ILE A 174 28.76 -11.57 10.49
C ILE A 174 30.24 -11.42 10.16
N THR A 175 30.60 -10.42 9.34
CA THR A 175 31.98 -10.23 8.90
C THR A 175 32.90 -9.91 10.06
N SER A 176 32.46 -9.06 10.99
CA SER A 176 33.24 -8.67 12.18
C SER A 176 33.36 -9.79 13.22
N THR A 177 32.31 -10.59 13.43
CA THR A 177 32.31 -11.64 14.46
C THR A 177 32.91 -12.96 14.00
N THR A 178 32.75 -13.33 12.73
CA THR A 178 33.19 -14.63 12.21
C THR A 178 34.40 -14.55 11.27
N GLY A 179 34.72 -13.35 10.74
CA GLY A 179 35.71 -13.18 9.69
C GLY A 179 35.26 -13.66 8.30
N LEU A 180 34.03 -14.15 8.14
CA LEU A 180 33.49 -14.57 6.86
C LEU A 180 33.11 -13.37 6.00
N ASN A 181 33.41 -13.43 4.71
CA ASN A 181 32.93 -12.42 3.76
C ASN A 181 31.44 -12.62 3.47
N ALA A 182 30.59 -11.77 4.06
CA ALA A 182 29.14 -11.83 3.92
C ALA A 182 28.58 -10.94 2.78
N THR A 183 29.42 -10.35 1.91
CA THR A 183 28.95 -9.41 0.86
C THR A 183 27.94 -10.04 -0.10
N LYS A 184 28.08 -11.34 -0.40
CA LYS A 184 27.16 -12.10 -1.26
C LYS A 184 26.09 -12.89 -0.48
N GLY A 185 25.95 -12.62 0.82
CA GLY A 185 25.17 -13.45 1.73
C GLY A 185 25.97 -14.63 2.27
N VAL A 186 25.35 -15.39 3.17
CA VAL A 186 25.97 -16.55 3.84
C VAL A 186 24.99 -17.71 3.79
N ILE A 187 25.49 -18.90 3.47
CA ILE A 187 24.71 -20.13 3.55
C ILE A 187 24.67 -20.54 5.02
N THR A 188 23.46 -20.65 5.56
CA THR A 188 23.25 -21.07 6.94
C THR A 188 22.71 -22.50 6.97
N GLU A 189 23.41 -23.35 7.72
CA GLU A 189 22.96 -24.69 8.08
C GLU A 189 22.74 -24.74 9.59
N HIS A 190 21.66 -25.38 9.98
CA HIS A 190 21.29 -25.56 11.36
C HIS A 190 21.47 -27.03 11.72
N SER A 191 22.06 -27.28 12.87
CA SER A 191 22.26 -28.62 13.41
C SER A 191 21.44 -28.75 14.68
N LEU A 192 20.60 -29.80 14.76
CA LEU A 192 19.80 -30.10 15.94
C LEU A 192 20.06 -31.54 16.37
N VAL A 193 20.33 -31.73 17.66
CA VAL A 193 20.52 -33.06 18.26
C VAL A 193 19.20 -33.50 18.87
N THR A 194 18.66 -34.61 18.39
CA THR A 194 17.41 -35.17 18.88
C THR A 194 17.58 -35.81 20.26
N LYS A 195 16.47 -36.08 20.93
CA LYS A 195 16.48 -36.81 22.21
C LYS A 195 17.19 -38.16 22.12
N ASP A 196 17.14 -38.81 20.96
CA ASP A 196 17.72 -40.13 20.72
C ASP A 196 19.21 -40.05 20.33
N GLY A 197 19.80 -38.85 20.37
CA GLY A 197 21.21 -38.60 20.06
C GLY A 197 21.50 -38.45 18.57
N GLU A 198 20.49 -38.54 17.70
CA GLU A 198 20.65 -38.34 16.26
C GLU A 198 20.87 -36.86 15.96
N LYS A 199 21.88 -36.55 15.14
CA LYS A 199 22.19 -35.18 14.72
C LYS A 199 21.63 -34.94 13.33
N ILE A 200 20.65 -34.03 13.23
CA ILE A 200 20.04 -33.63 11.96
C ILE A 200 20.65 -32.28 11.56
N ILE A 201 21.18 -32.21 10.34
CA ILE A 201 21.77 -30.99 9.77
C ILE A 201 20.98 -30.60 8.52
N GLY A 202 20.62 -29.33 8.39
CA GLY A 202 19.82 -28.86 7.26
C GLY A 202 19.46 -27.39 7.32
N HIS A 203 18.65 -26.93 6.38
CA HIS A 203 18.20 -25.55 6.31
C HIS A 203 16.98 -25.33 7.21
N LEU A 204 17.00 -24.24 7.97
CA LEU A 204 15.86 -23.85 8.79
C LEU A 204 14.77 -23.27 7.88
N LEU A 205 13.59 -23.90 7.88
CA LEU A 205 12.43 -23.39 7.15
C LEU A 205 11.63 -22.41 8.03
N ALA A 206 11.39 -22.79 9.27
CA ALA A 206 10.71 -21.97 10.27
C ALA A 206 11.02 -22.48 11.68
N ALA A 207 11.00 -21.58 12.66
CA ALA A 207 11.05 -21.93 14.08
C ALA A 207 10.08 -21.03 14.85
N ASP A 208 9.32 -21.63 15.76
CA ASP A 208 8.48 -20.93 16.72
C ASP A 208 8.75 -21.42 18.15
N THR A 209 7.87 -21.07 19.10
CA THR A 209 8.05 -21.46 20.51
C THR A 209 7.83 -22.95 20.76
N LYS A 210 7.11 -23.65 19.88
CA LYS A 210 6.68 -25.05 20.04
C LYS A 210 7.47 -25.99 19.15
N SER A 211 7.80 -25.59 17.93
CA SER A 211 8.34 -26.47 16.91
C SER A 211 9.39 -25.78 16.04
N THR A 212 10.33 -26.58 15.59
CA THR A 212 11.30 -26.21 14.56
C THR A 212 11.08 -27.08 13.33
N PHE A 213 11.06 -26.44 12.16
CA PHE A 213 10.95 -27.09 10.86
C PHE A 213 12.29 -26.99 10.13
N LEU A 214 12.88 -28.14 9.84
CA LEU A 214 14.21 -28.23 9.25
C LEU A 214 14.18 -29.10 8.01
N LEU A 215 14.65 -28.56 6.88
CA LEU A 215 14.82 -29.29 5.63
C LEU A 215 16.22 -29.89 5.58
N SER A 216 16.30 -31.22 5.68
CA SER A 216 17.55 -31.96 5.47
C SER A 216 17.40 -32.84 4.24
N ASN A 217 18.24 -32.61 3.23
CA ASN A 217 18.17 -33.28 1.94
C ASN A 217 16.78 -33.10 1.29
N HIS A 218 15.95 -34.14 1.26
CA HIS A 218 14.58 -34.11 0.71
C HIS A 218 13.50 -34.29 1.79
N THR A 219 13.87 -34.26 3.07
CA THR A 219 12.96 -34.52 4.17
C THR A 219 12.81 -33.28 5.05
N VAL A 220 11.57 -32.87 5.27
CA VAL A 220 11.23 -31.81 6.23
C VAL A 220 10.91 -32.46 7.57
N TYR A 221 11.70 -32.13 8.58
CA TYR A 221 11.55 -32.59 9.95
C TYR A 221 10.82 -31.54 10.77
N LYS A 222 9.73 -31.93 11.42
CA LYS A 222 9.10 -31.17 12.49
C LYS A 222 9.64 -31.68 13.82
N ILE A 223 10.25 -30.81 14.61
CA ILE A 223 10.90 -31.15 15.87
C ILE A 223 10.25 -30.34 16.99
N ASP A 224 9.84 -31.00 18.07
CA ASP A 224 9.33 -30.30 19.27
C ASP A 224 10.48 -29.64 20.02
N ASN A 225 10.42 -28.32 20.21
CA ASN A 225 11.48 -27.54 20.85
C ASN A 225 11.62 -27.87 22.35
N ARG A 226 10.57 -28.39 22.99
CA ARG A 226 10.62 -28.74 24.41
C ARG A 226 11.35 -30.06 24.66
N THR A 227 11.11 -31.06 23.79
CA THR A 227 11.62 -32.41 24.00
C THR A 227 12.71 -32.84 23.02
N ASN A 228 13.02 -32.01 22.02
CA ASN A 228 13.91 -32.32 20.90
C ASN A 228 13.55 -33.65 20.21
N ARG A 229 12.26 -33.99 20.20
CA ARG A 229 11.74 -35.18 19.53
C ARG A 229 11.25 -34.83 18.14
N ILE A 230 11.53 -35.70 17.18
CA ILE A 230 10.95 -35.60 15.84
C ILE A 230 9.47 -35.97 15.96
N MET A 231 8.59 -35.04 15.61
CA MET A 231 7.15 -35.22 15.62
C MET A 231 6.62 -35.74 14.28
N ARG A 232 7.18 -35.25 13.18
CA ARG A 232 6.75 -35.59 11.82
C ARG A 232 7.91 -35.47 10.85
N GLN A 233 7.91 -36.33 9.85
CA GLN A 233 8.81 -36.27 8.70
C GLN A 233 7.96 -36.20 7.44
N VAL A 234 8.29 -35.27 6.54
CA VAL A 234 7.63 -35.12 5.24
C VAL A 234 8.69 -35.30 4.17
N LEU A 235 8.58 -36.37 3.39
CA LEU A 235 9.47 -36.62 2.25
C LEU A 235 8.94 -35.87 1.03
N LEU A 236 9.73 -34.93 0.53
CA LEU A 236 9.43 -34.18 -0.69
C LEU A 236 9.77 -35.05 -1.90
N LYS A 237 8.84 -35.14 -2.85
CA LYS A 237 9.01 -35.87 -4.10
C LYS A 237 8.54 -35.00 -5.26
N GLU A 238 9.22 -35.14 -6.39
CA GLU A 238 8.77 -34.51 -7.62
C GLU A 238 7.40 -35.03 -8.02
N LYS A 239 6.52 -34.13 -8.44
CA LYS A 239 5.21 -34.50 -8.96
C LYS A 239 5.40 -35.09 -10.37
N PRO A 240 4.89 -36.31 -10.65
CA PRO A 240 5.05 -36.90 -11.97
C PRO A 240 4.37 -36.01 -13.03
N ILE A 241 5.06 -35.80 -14.16
CA ILE A 241 4.49 -35.11 -15.32
C ILE A 241 3.36 -35.98 -15.86
N LYS A 242 2.12 -35.47 -15.80
CA LYS A 242 1.01 -36.14 -16.50
C LYS A 242 1.23 -35.96 -18.00
N PRO A 243 1.28 -37.04 -18.82
CA PRO A 243 1.23 -36.89 -20.26
C PRO A 243 -0.08 -36.18 -20.64
N LEU A 244 0.01 -35.20 -21.53
CA LEU A 244 -1.12 -34.43 -22.06
C LEU A 244 -2.11 -35.32 -22.82
#